data_AF-E2AYQ8-F1
#
_entry.id   AF-E2AYQ8-F1
#
_cell.length_a   1.000
_cell.length_b   1.000
_cell.length_c   1.000
_cell.angle_alpha   90.00
_cell.angle_beta   90.00
_cell.angle_gamma   90.00
#
_symmetry.space_group_name_H-M   'P 1'
#
loop_
_entity.id
_entity.type
_entity.pdbx_description
1 polymer ?
#
loop_
_entity_poly.entity_id
_entity_poly.type
_entity_poly.pdbx_seq_one_letter_code
_entity_poly.pdbx_strand_id
1 'polypeptide(L)'
;MSSSLTVSLLLVVALADPGHPTRRTLRSRLNPDCDETCRGRNVTTLHLSADGPNDTLHYLWDFIGNPSVLLALTPPSTSLNISWEDYLARRENSVHFSEKPTYSFGMIINKIIEFNDVNDTALIDTADIANMNVLHLEYFNWQRVSLTQNNDFVYLNMEGNSYHDTAKNISRYGSIKLSLRGFCTLDHADIVPHMLHTENSTQIDIILDNLQTNETFSNSRFAIELLMVGGGDPDILMFVDPKKSLDDEHTPGIFEIVEVRTPPYRELNGALNGGAYLQWRPVSYNSALRDVTSSTETMQYSPKRISKYTNAVKNSMLYCYYGNATNLLLQKLTISLGSKGDGFYKKTNYLTWTFIIGYGTPPEERFSSLVIMIISIGLGLPLLIMVITGLYLCIRRMPKQHGNVYLSR
;
A
#
# COMPACT_ATOMS: atom_id res chain seq x y z
N MET A 1 25.07 -49.79 36.16
CA MET A 1 25.79 -48.50 36.26
C MET A 1 25.68 -47.81 34.91
N SER A 2 25.20 -46.55 34.93
CA SER A 2 25.37 -45.47 33.95
C SER A 2 24.94 -45.73 32.48
N SER A 3 23.81 -45.15 32.03
CA SER A 3 23.73 -43.84 31.32
C SER A 3 24.03 -44.02 29.82
N SER A 4 23.27 -43.58 28.83
CA SER A 4 22.28 -42.52 28.75
C SER A 4 21.41 -42.86 27.53
N LEU A 5 20.10 -43.05 27.72
CA LEU A 5 19.16 -42.89 26.62
C LEU A 5 18.83 -41.40 26.60
N THR A 6 19.61 -40.64 25.85
CA THR A 6 19.31 -39.24 25.53
C THR A 6 18.02 -39.20 24.71
N VAL A 7 16.89 -39.15 25.40
CA VAL A 7 15.63 -38.72 24.81
C VAL A 7 15.77 -37.21 24.65
N SER A 8 16.16 -36.79 23.45
CA SER A 8 16.16 -35.39 23.05
C SER A 8 14.74 -34.87 23.15
N LEU A 9 14.44 -34.19 24.26
CA LEU A 9 13.26 -33.36 24.41
C LEU A 9 13.46 -32.18 23.46
N LEU A 10 12.89 -32.29 22.25
CA LEU A 10 12.79 -31.17 21.30
C LEU A 10 11.86 -30.13 21.93
N LEU A 11 12.44 -29.25 22.76
CA LEU A 11 11.84 -27.95 23.05
C LEU A 11 11.82 -27.23 21.70
N VAL A 12 10.65 -27.16 21.07
CA VAL A 12 10.42 -26.20 19.98
C VAL A 12 10.40 -24.83 20.65
N VAL A 13 11.59 -24.31 20.96
CA VAL A 13 11.78 -22.87 21.12
C VAL A 13 11.53 -22.34 19.72
N ALA A 14 10.35 -21.78 19.49
CA ALA A 14 10.14 -20.91 18.35
C ALA A 14 11.17 -19.78 18.51
N LEU A 15 12.31 -19.90 17.83
CA LEU A 15 13.22 -18.81 17.57
C LEU A 15 12.43 -17.84 16.69
N ALA A 16 11.64 -16.97 17.33
CA ALA A 16 11.20 -15.75 16.71
C ALA A 16 12.49 -14.97 16.46
N ASP A 17 13.03 -15.08 15.25
CA ASP A 17 14.11 -14.23 14.78
C ASP A 17 13.57 -12.80 14.84
N PRO A 18 13.99 -11.97 15.81
CA PRO A 18 13.60 -10.59 15.84
C PRO A 18 14.50 -9.93 14.82
N GLY A 19 14.13 -10.04 13.54
CA GLY A 19 14.76 -9.28 12.47
C GLY A 19 14.84 -7.84 12.97
N HIS A 20 16.07 -7.35 13.16
CA HIS A 20 16.27 -6.05 13.77
C HIS A 20 15.48 -5.01 12.96
N PRO A 21 14.58 -4.23 13.61
CA PRO A 21 13.81 -3.24 12.89
C PRO A 21 14.79 -2.23 12.29
N THR A 22 14.91 -2.27 10.97
CA THR A 22 15.61 -1.26 10.21
C THR A 22 14.87 0.05 10.42
N ARG A 23 15.58 1.05 10.96
CA ARG A 23 15.02 2.37 11.24
C ARG A 23 15.65 3.41 10.33
N ARG A 24 14.81 4.25 9.73
CA ARG A 24 15.25 5.45 9.00
C ARG A 24 14.96 6.70 9.82
N THR A 25 15.72 7.77 9.59
CA THR A 25 15.39 9.09 10.17
C THR A 25 14.60 9.89 9.16
N LEU A 26 13.41 10.36 9.53
CA LEU A 26 12.59 11.16 8.64
C LEU A 26 12.97 12.65 8.74
N ARG A 27 13.04 13.31 7.60
CA ARG A 27 13.11 14.78 7.50
C ARG A 27 12.11 15.22 6.45
N SER A 28 11.31 16.21 6.77
CA SER A 28 10.31 16.71 5.80
C SER A 28 10.36 18.22 5.67
N ARG A 29 10.12 18.70 4.45
CA ARG A 29 10.06 20.12 4.09
C ARG A 29 8.83 20.36 3.26
N LEU A 30 7.98 21.26 3.73
CA LEU A 30 6.83 21.74 2.96
C LEU A 30 7.33 22.79 1.97
N ASN A 31 6.98 22.62 0.69
CA ASN A 31 7.34 23.49 -0.42
C ASN A 31 8.84 23.86 -0.34
N PRO A 32 9.76 22.86 -0.43
CA PRO A 32 11.18 23.05 -0.16
C PRO A 32 11.75 24.19 -1.01
N ASP A 33 12.40 25.14 -0.35
CA ASP A 33 13.05 26.31 -0.98
C ASP A 33 12.11 27.16 -1.85
N CYS A 34 10.80 27.12 -1.56
CA CYS A 34 9.82 28.02 -2.16
C CYS A 34 9.56 29.23 -1.27
N ASP A 35 10.22 30.34 -1.58
CA ASP A 35 10.04 31.60 -0.86
C ASP A 35 8.80 32.36 -1.37
N GLU A 36 8.99 33.47 -2.09
CA GLU A 36 7.91 34.36 -2.50
C GLU A 36 6.96 33.73 -3.54
N THR A 37 7.46 32.83 -4.39
CA THR A 37 6.69 32.25 -5.51
C THR A 37 5.49 31.43 -5.02
N CYS A 38 5.63 30.72 -3.90
CA CYS A 38 4.54 29.99 -3.27
C CYS A 38 3.74 30.84 -2.28
N ARG A 39 4.27 32.00 -1.87
CA ARG A 39 3.63 32.86 -0.88
C ARG A 39 2.29 33.37 -1.43
N GLY A 40 1.21 33.09 -0.72
CA GLY A 40 -0.15 33.46 -1.14
C GLY A 40 -0.78 32.54 -2.18
N ARG A 41 -0.06 31.50 -2.66
CA ARG A 41 -0.66 30.42 -3.45
C ARG A 41 -1.06 29.28 -2.52
N ASN A 42 -2.25 28.72 -2.72
CA ASN A 42 -2.70 27.54 -1.98
C ASN A 42 -2.11 26.26 -2.60
N VAL A 43 -0.78 26.13 -2.56
CA VAL A 43 -0.04 25.01 -3.13
C VAL A 43 0.58 24.16 -2.03
N THR A 44 0.57 22.84 -2.24
CA THR A 44 1.17 21.88 -1.31
C THR A 44 1.96 20.84 -2.07
N THR A 45 3.27 20.87 -1.84
CA THR A 45 4.23 19.86 -2.25
C THR A 45 5.10 19.54 -1.04
N LEU A 46 5.02 18.31 -0.50
CA LEU A 46 5.80 17.90 0.66
C LEU A 46 6.95 16.99 0.21
N HIS A 47 8.18 17.41 0.48
CA HIS A 47 9.35 16.53 0.36
C HIS A 47 9.59 15.84 1.69
N LEU A 48 9.73 14.52 1.67
CA LEU A 48 10.08 13.68 2.79
C LEU A 48 11.34 12.88 2.41
N SER A 49 12.40 12.98 3.19
CA SER A 49 13.55 12.07 3.10
C SER A 49 13.52 11.09 4.26
N ALA A 50 13.72 9.82 3.96
CA ALA A 50 13.92 8.76 4.93
C ALA A 50 15.38 8.32 4.83
N ASP A 51 16.21 8.85 5.73
CA ASP A 51 17.66 8.67 5.72
C ASP A 51 18.01 7.30 6.32
N GLY A 52 18.60 6.42 5.52
CA GLY A 52 19.13 5.13 5.94
C GLY A 52 20.64 5.18 6.17
N PRO A 53 21.27 4.06 6.56
CA PRO A 53 22.72 4.01 6.79
C PRO A 53 23.53 4.17 5.49
N ASN A 54 23.03 3.65 4.37
CA ASN A 54 23.76 3.55 3.10
C ASN A 54 23.04 4.22 1.92
N ASP A 55 21.81 4.70 2.12
CA ASP A 55 20.99 5.30 1.08
C ASP A 55 20.02 6.34 1.68
N THR A 56 19.34 7.07 0.80
CA THR A 56 18.23 7.94 1.18
C THR A 56 17.04 7.63 0.28
N LEU A 57 15.88 7.43 0.89
CA LEU A 57 14.64 7.24 0.17
C LEU A 57 13.84 8.54 0.24
N HIS A 58 13.68 9.18 -0.92
CA HIS A 58 12.95 10.43 -1.05
C HIS A 58 11.52 10.16 -1.51
N TYR A 59 10.57 10.81 -0.84
CA TYR A 59 9.19 10.91 -1.26
C TYR A 59 8.86 12.37 -1.58
N LEU A 60 8.16 12.59 -2.69
CA LEU A 60 7.59 13.89 -3.01
C LEU A 60 6.09 13.73 -3.18
N TRP A 61 5.32 14.29 -2.27
CA TRP A 61 3.86 14.28 -2.28
C TRP A 61 3.37 15.62 -2.86
N ASP A 62 2.76 15.59 -4.03
CA ASP A 62 2.31 16.80 -4.73
C ASP A 62 0.80 16.82 -4.90
N PHE A 63 0.21 18.00 -4.69
CA PHE A 63 -1.21 18.28 -4.83
C PHE A 63 -1.52 19.43 -5.78
N ILE A 64 -0.54 19.80 -6.60
CA ILE A 64 -0.71 20.84 -7.60
C ILE A 64 -1.08 20.12 -8.91
N GLY A 65 -2.33 20.26 -9.36
CA GLY A 65 -2.86 19.44 -10.46
C GLY A 65 -3.36 18.08 -9.95
N ASN A 66 -2.96 16.99 -10.61
CA ASN A 66 -3.33 15.64 -10.14
C ASN A 66 -2.45 15.21 -8.95
N PRO A 67 -3.06 14.80 -7.81
CA PRO A 67 -2.33 14.29 -6.67
C PRO A 67 -1.38 13.15 -7.06
N SER A 68 -0.11 13.29 -6.70
CA SER A 68 0.92 12.35 -7.11
C SER A 68 2.00 12.16 -6.05
N VAL A 69 2.61 10.98 -6.06
CA VAL A 69 3.70 10.59 -5.19
C VAL A 69 4.86 10.14 -6.06
N LEU A 70 6.04 10.72 -5.86
CA LEU A 70 7.30 10.20 -6.37
C LEU A 70 8.04 9.52 -5.22
N LEU A 71 8.63 8.37 -5.50
CA LEU A 71 9.60 7.66 -4.69
C LEU A 71 10.92 7.64 -5.46
N ALA A 72 12.03 7.98 -4.82
CA ALA A 72 13.36 7.90 -5.42
C ALA A 72 14.41 7.43 -4.40
N LEU A 73 15.17 6.40 -4.75
CA LEU A 73 16.28 5.88 -3.96
C LEU A 73 17.59 6.48 -4.47
N THR A 74 18.35 7.12 -3.60
CA THR A 74 19.60 7.80 -3.94
C THR A 74 20.73 7.40 -2.98
N PRO A 75 21.99 7.68 -3.36
CA PRO A 75 23.08 7.71 -2.40
C PRO A 75 22.82 8.69 -1.24
N PRO A 76 23.44 8.50 -0.08
CA PRO A 76 23.32 9.43 1.05
C PRO A 76 23.75 10.84 0.66
N SER A 77 23.18 11.85 1.33
CA SER A 77 23.49 13.28 1.10
C SER A 77 23.07 13.84 -0.27
N THR A 78 22.25 13.11 -1.03
CA THR A 78 21.61 13.65 -2.25
C THR A 78 20.52 14.66 -1.88
N SER A 79 20.49 15.81 -2.55
CA SER A 79 19.45 16.83 -2.36
C SER A 79 18.42 16.81 -3.50
N LEU A 80 17.18 17.19 -3.16
CA LEU A 80 16.12 17.44 -4.14
C LEU A 80 16.08 18.93 -4.45
N ASN A 81 16.08 19.29 -5.73
CA ASN A 81 16.00 20.66 -6.19
C ASN A 81 14.72 20.85 -7.03
N ILE A 82 13.99 21.94 -6.78
CA ILE A 82 12.76 22.30 -7.49
C ILE A 82 12.89 23.71 -8.06
N SER A 83 12.81 23.82 -9.38
CA SER A 83 12.70 25.11 -10.09
C SER A 83 11.25 25.58 -10.03
N TRP A 84 10.87 26.30 -8.97
CA TRP A 84 9.45 26.60 -8.66
C TRP A 84 8.65 27.30 -9.75
N GLU A 85 9.23 28.24 -10.47
CA GLU A 85 8.52 28.91 -11.57
C GLU A 85 8.14 27.93 -12.69
N ASP A 86 9.10 27.10 -13.10
CA ASP A 86 8.92 26.07 -14.12
C ASP A 86 8.01 24.94 -13.62
N TYR A 87 8.13 24.57 -12.36
CA TYR A 87 7.33 23.54 -11.70
C TYR A 87 5.85 23.91 -11.65
N LEU A 88 5.54 25.14 -11.23
CA LEU A 88 4.18 25.67 -11.21
C LEU A 88 3.60 25.83 -12.62
N ALA A 89 4.45 26.06 -13.63
CA ALA A 89 4.08 26.09 -15.04
C ALA A 89 4.00 24.70 -15.70
N ARG A 90 4.20 23.61 -14.95
CA ARG A 90 4.20 22.22 -15.44
C ARG A 90 5.21 21.95 -16.55
N ARG A 91 6.40 22.55 -16.45
CA ARG A 91 7.51 22.30 -17.38
C ARG A 91 8.30 21.08 -16.95
N GLU A 92 8.76 20.32 -17.95
CA GLU A 92 9.63 19.17 -17.74
C GLU A 92 10.97 19.55 -17.11
N ASN A 93 11.59 18.59 -16.41
CA ASN A 93 12.89 18.73 -15.74
C ASN A 93 12.96 19.84 -14.68
N SER A 94 11.82 20.31 -14.18
CA SER A 94 11.75 21.30 -13.10
C SER A 94 11.95 20.68 -11.70
N VAL A 95 11.96 19.35 -11.60
CA VAL A 95 12.32 18.60 -10.40
C VAL A 95 13.50 17.70 -10.74
N HIS A 96 14.58 17.78 -9.97
CA HIS A 96 15.76 16.93 -10.17
C HIS A 96 16.51 16.70 -8.85
N PHE A 97 17.28 15.61 -8.81
CA PHE A 97 18.18 15.32 -7.71
C PHE A 97 19.61 15.76 -8.06
N SER A 98 20.41 16.13 -7.05
CA SER A 98 21.82 16.49 -7.24
C SER A 98 22.65 15.33 -7.82
N GLU A 99 22.26 14.10 -7.52
CA GLU A 99 22.82 12.87 -8.06
C GLU A 99 21.71 12.01 -8.68
N LYS A 100 22.04 11.23 -9.70
CA LYS A 100 21.07 10.37 -10.38
C LYS A 100 20.56 9.29 -9.40
N PRO A 101 19.24 9.17 -9.18
CA PRO A 101 18.70 8.10 -8.36
C PRO A 101 18.99 6.71 -8.95
N THR A 102 19.33 5.77 -8.07
CA THR A 102 19.50 4.35 -8.40
C THR A 102 18.18 3.73 -8.86
N TYR A 103 17.08 4.18 -8.24
CA TYR A 103 15.74 3.78 -8.61
C TYR A 103 14.77 4.95 -8.41
N SER A 104 13.77 5.08 -9.27
CA SER A 104 12.68 6.03 -9.07
C SER A 104 11.38 5.44 -9.61
N PHE A 105 10.28 5.71 -8.92
CA PHE A 105 8.96 5.25 -9.28
C PHE A 105 7.93 6.23 -8.73
N GLY A 106 6.85 6.46 -9.46
CA GLY A 106 5.81 7.36 -9.04
C GLY A 106 4.42 6.83 -9.33
N MET A 107 3.47 7.41 -8.63
CA MET A 107 2.05 7.15 -8.74
C MET A 107 1.28 8.45 -8.90
N ILE A 108 0.30 8.47 -9.77
CA ILE A 108 -0.68 9.54 -9.89
C ILE A 108 -2.05 8.96 -9.55
N ILE A 109 -2.78 9.62 -8.66
CA ILE A 109 -4.20 9.33 -8.46
C ILE A 109 -4.93 10.08 -9.58
N ASN A 110 -5.19 9.38 -10.68
CA ASN A 110 -5.51 10.02 -11.97
C ASN A 110 -6.95 10.47 -12.05
N LYS A 111 -7.89 9.57 -11.72
CA LYS A 111 -9.33 9.86 -11.78
C LYS A 111 -10.12 8.94 -10.87
N ILE A 112 -11.29 9.43 -10.50
CA ILE A 112 -12.36 8.64 -9.93
C ILE A 112 -13.40 8.40 -11.03
N ILE A 113 -13.86 7.17 -11.13
CA ILE A 113 -14.84 6.74 -12.12
C ILE A 113 -16.09 6.35 -11.35
N GLU A 114 -17.15 7.12 -11.53
CA GLU A 114 -18.50 6.73 -11.13
C GLU A 114 -19.10 5.86 -12.22
N PHE A 115 -19.70 4.72 -11.88
CA PHE A 115 -20.41 3.88 -12.84
C PHE A 115 -21.76 3.41 -12.29
N ASN A 116 -22.76 3.30 -13.17
CA ASN A 116 -24.09 2.83 -12.81
C ASN A 116 -24.16 1.30 -12.87
N ASP A 117 -24.16 0.65 -11.72
CA ASP A 117 -24.21 -0.80 -11.58
C ASP A 117 -25.66 -1.30 -11.49
N VAL A 118 -26.36 -1.26 -12.62
CA VAL A 118 -27.80 -1.60 -12.70
C VAL A 118 -28.07 -3.04 -12.25
N ASN A 119 -27.14 -3.96 -12.52
CA ASN A 119 -27.28 -5.39 -12.24
C ASN A 119 -26.66 -5.82 -10.90
N ASP A 120 -26.17 -4.86 -10.10
CA ASP A 120 -25.52 -5.11 -8.81
C ASP A 120 -24.41 -6.18 -8.90
N THR A 121 -23.54 -6.05 -9.91
CA THR A 121 -22.42 -6.97 -10.11
C THR A 121 -21.20 -6.61 -9.28
N ALA A 122 -21.11 -5.33 -8.86
CA ALA A 122 -19.96 -4.66 -8.28
C ALA A 122 -18.72 -4.60 -9.20
N LEU A 123 -18.90 -4.82 -10.51
CA LEU A 123 -17.81 -4.88 -11.49
C LEU A 123 -17.90 -3.77 -12.53
N ILE A 124 -16.88 -2.90 -12.59
CA ILE A 124 -16.82 -1.81 -13.57
C ILE A 124 -16.81 -2.31 -15.02
N ASP A 125 -16.16 -3.44 -15.29
CA ASP A 125 -16.04 -4.01 -16.64
C ASP A 125 -17.39 -4.51 -17.20
N THR A 126 -18.42 -4.64 -16.36
CA THR A 126 -19.78 -4.99 -16.79
C THR A 126 -20.65 -3.78 -17.09
N ALA A 127 -20.23 -2.58 -16.70
CA ALA A 127 -20.95 -1.35 -16.96
C ALA A 127 -20.64 -0.84 -18.37
N ASP A 128 -21.66 -0.34 -19.06
CA ASP A 128 -21.49 0.37 -20.33
C ASP A 128 -20.70 1.66 -20.10
N ILE A 129 -19.85 2.03 -21.05
CA ILE A 129 -19.11 3.30 -21.06
C ILE A 129 -20.07 4.50 -20.99
N ALA A 130 -21.25 4.39 -21.62
CA ALA A 130 -22.30 5.42 -21.53
C ALA A 130 -22.83 5.61 -20.09
N ASN A 131 -22.67 4.60 -19.24
CA ASN A 131 -23.06 4.58 -17.84
C ASN A 131 -21.88 4.87 -16.90
N MET A 132 -20.85 5.55 -17.39
CA MET A 132 -19.70 5.99 -16.60
C MET A 132 -19.56 7.51 -16.61
N ASN A 133 -19.21 8.08 -15.46
CA ASN A 133 -18.81 9.46 -15.31
C ASN A 133 -17.39 9.51 -14.74
N VAL A 134 -16.51 10.29 -15.36
CA VAL A 134 -15.09 10.37 -15.02
C VAL A 134 -14.79 11.73 -14.41
N LEU A 135 -14.35 11.70 -13.15
CA LEU A 135 -13.94 12.86 -12.38
C LEU A 135 -12.41 12.90 -12.29
N HIS A 136 -11.79 13.91 -12.91
CA HIS A 136 -10.34 14.09 -12.86
C HIS A 136 -9.94 14.85 -11.59
N LEU A 137 -8.91 14.39 -10.88
CA LEU A 137 -8.60 14.96 -9.56
C LEU A 137 -8.08 16.40 -9.64
N GLU A 138 -7.50 16.81 -10.76
CA GLU A 138 -7.06 18.19 -11.03
C GLU A 138 -8.19 19.24 -11.00
N TYR A 139 -9.45 18.84 -11.15
CA TYR A 139 -10.61 19.74 -11.12
C TYR A 139 -11.24 19.88 -9.73
N PHE A 140 -10.67 19.23 -8.72
CA PHE A 140 -10.99 19.51 -7.32
C PHE A 140 -10.13 20.65 -6.79
N ASN A 141 -10.72 21.48 -5.93
CA ASN A 141 -9.97 22.49 -5.19
C ASN A 141 -9.29 21.84 -3.99
N TRP A 142 -8.01 21.52 -4.12
CA TRP A 142 -7.21 20.89 -3.06
C TRP A 142 -6.76 21.90 -2.01
N GLN A 143 -6.99 21.55 -0.76
CA GLN A 143 -6.60 22.34 0.40
C GLN A 143 -5.90 21.47 1.43
N ARG A 144 -4.90 22.03 2.11
CA ARG A 144 -4.22 21.35 3.21
C ARG A 144 -5.03 21.51 4.48
N VAL A 145 -5.50 20.39 5.02
CA VAL A 145 -6.29 20.35 6.25
C VAL A 145 -5.38 20.30 7.47
N SER A 146 -4.39 19.41 7.46
CA SER A 146 -3.42 19.28 8.55
C SER A 146 -2.09 18.72 8.07
N LEU A 147 -1.01 19.08 8.78
CA LEU A 147 0.34 18.59 8.53
C LEU A 147 1.04 18.40 9.88
N THR A 148 1.52 17.18 10.13
CA THR A 148 2.36 16.84 11.26
C THR A 148 3.71 16.36 10.73
N GLN A 149 4.79 16.97 11.22
CA GLN A 149 6.14 16.66 10.80
C GLN A 149 6.99 16.41 12.04
N ASN A 150 7.46 15.19 12.19
CA ASN A 150 8.49 14.85 13.17
C ASN A 150 9.48 13.85 12.56
N ASN A 151 10.51 13.47 13.31
CA ASN A 151 11.58 12.61 12.80
C ASN A 151 11.21 11.13 12.68
N ASP A 152 10.08 10.72 13.25
CA ASP A 152 9.63 9.33 13.34
C ASP A 152 8.37 9.07 12.49
N PHE A 153 7.61 10.12 12.20
CA PHE A 153 6.30 10.07 11.59
C PHE A 153 5.99 11.40 10.89
N VAL A 154 5.51 11.30 9.65
CA VAL A 154 5.07 12.45 8.87
C VAL A 154 3.67 12.17 8.36
N TYR A 155 2.76 13.12 8.56
CA TYR A 155 1.35 12.99 8.22
C TYR A 155 0.83 14.23 7.51
N LEU A 156 0.21 14.05 6.35
CA LEU A 156 -0.39 15.12 5.57
C LEU A 156 -1.83 14.76 5.22
N ASN A 157 -2.76 15.64 5.57
CA ASN A 157 -4.15 15.56 5.12
C ASN A 157 -4.46 16.66 4.12
N MET A 158 -5.00 16.22 2.99
CA MET A 158 -5.49 17.08 1.94
C MET A 158 -6.96 16.79 1.67
N GLU A 159 -7.71 17.83 1.35
CA GLU A 159 -9.12 17.73 0.98
C GLU A 159 -9.35 18.44 -0.34
N GLY A 160 -9.88 17.70 -1.31
CA GLY A 160 -10.36 18.20 -2.58
C GLY A 160 -11.86 18.39 -2.52
N ASN A 161 -12.34 19.61 -2.62
CA ASN A 161 -13.77 19.93 -2.64
C ASN A 161 -14.16 20.67 -3.92
N SER A 162 -15.46 20.97 -4.07
CA SER A 162 -15.98 21.86 -5.10
C SER A 162 -15.55 21.46 -6.52
N TYR A 163 -15.81 20.21 -6.92
CA TYR A 163 -15.43 19.72 -8.24
C TYR A 163 -16.07 20.56 -9.34
N HIS A 164 -15.26 21.03 -10.28
CA HIS A 164 -15.74 21.79 -11.42
C HIS A 164 -14.92 21.54 -12.69
N ASP A 165 -15.46 20.74 -13.60
CA ASP A 165 -14.91 20.52 -14.94
C ASP A 165 -15.64 21.43 -15.94
N THR A 166 -14.98 22.53 -16.31
CA THR A 166 -15.53 23.52 -17.24
C THR A 166 -15.71 22.97 -18.65
N ALA A 167 -14.88 22.00 -19.07
CA ALA A 167 -14.92 21.46 -20.42
C ALA A 167 -16.14 20.55 -20.64
N LYS A 168 -16.52 19.80 -19.61
CA LYS A 168 -17.73 18.95 -19.62
C LYS A 168 -18.95 19.61 -18.97
N ASN A 169 -18.78 20.80 -18.39
CA ASN A 169 -19.80 21.49 -17.59
C ASN A 169 -20.36 20.61 -16.45
N ILE A 170 -19.48 19.86 -15.77
CA ILE A 170 -19.84 18.98 -14.66
C ILE A 170 -19.40 19.64 -13.36
N SER A 171 -20.34 19.78 -12.42
CA SER A 171 -20.05 20.22 -11.04
C SER A 171 -20.56 19.17 -10.05
N ARG A 172 -19.77 18.90 -9.00
CA ARG A 172 -20.16 17.98 -7.91
C ARG A 172 -19.84 18.59 -6.55
N TYR A 173 -20.77 18.43 -5.63
CA TYR A 173 -20.56 18.73 -4.20
C TYR A 173 -20.00 17.50 -3.47
N GLY A 174 -19.54 17.71 -2.25
CA GLY A 174 -18.83 16.70 -1.46
C GLY A 174 -17.32 16.88 -1.51
N SER A 175 -16.61 15.92 -0.91
CA SER A 175 -15.16 16.01 -0.74
C SER A 175 -14.47 14.68 -1.00
N ILE A 176 -13.23 14.77 -1.50
CA ILE A 176 -12.28 13.67 -1.52
C ILE A 176 -11.18 14.03 -0.53
N LYS A 177 -10.94 13.17 0.43
CA LYS A 177 -9.85 13.36 1.40
C LYS A 177 -8.73 12.38 1.08
N LEU A 178 -7.51 12.90 1.02
CA LEU A 178 -6.29 12.14 0.80
C LEU A 178 -5.39 12.34 2.01
N SER A 179 -5.10 11.24 2.70
CA SER A 179 -4.21 11.23 3.86
C SER A 179 -2.95 10.45 3.52
N LEU A 180 -1.77 11.06 3.69
CA LEU A 180 -0.47 10.44 3.42
C LEU A 180 0.33 10.33 4.70
N ARG A 181 0.97 9.17 4.90
CA ARG A 181 1.74 8.84 6.09
C ARG A 181 3.08 8.24 5.72
N GLY A 182 4.15 8.84 6.20
CA GLY A 182 5.52 8.33 6.11
C GLY A 182 5.95 7.73 7.45
N PHE A 183 6.65 6.61 7.39
CA PHE A 183 7.02 5.82 8.57
C PHE A 183 8.53 5.63 8.66
N CYS A 184 9.02 5.45 9.89
CA CYS A 184 10.45 5.27 10.16
C CYS A 184 10.84 3.83 10.51
N THR A 185 9.88 2.94 10.74
CA THR A 185 10.06 1.56 11.22
C THR A 185 8.99 0.63 10.66
N LEU A 186 9.19 -0.68 10.83
CA LEU A 186 8.16 -1.70 10.61
C LEU A 186 7.13 -1.67 11.75
N ASP A 187 5.87 -1.39 11.44
CA ASP A 187 4.74 -1.45 12.40
C ASP A 187 3.41 -1.51 11.64
N HIS A 188 2.30 -1.70 12.35
CA HIS A 188 0.95 -1.58 11.80
C HIS A 188 0.45 -0.14 11.92
N ALA A 189 -0.23 0.34 10.88
CA ALA A 189 -0.84 1.65 10.93
C ALA A 189 -1.96 1.70 11.99
N ASP A 190 -2.12 2.85 12.62
CA ASP A 190 -3.15 3.15 13.62
C ASP A 190 -4.57 3.22 13.04
N ILE A 191 -4.72 3.44 11.73
CA ILE A 191 -6.03 3.44 11.05
C ILE A 191 -6.35 2.09 10.42
N VAL A 192 -7.59 1.63 10.61
CA VAL A 192 -8.16 0.46 9.92
C VAL A 192 -8.02 0.65 8.40
N PRO A 193 -7.54 -0.33 7.62
CA PRO A 193 -7.37 -1.75 7.95
C PRO A 193 -5.97 -2.10 8.50
N HIS A 194 -5.38 -1.21 9.29
CA HIS A 194 -4.13 -1.43 10.04
C HIS A 194 -3.02 -2.00 9.16
N MET A 195 -2.80 -1.39 7.99
CA MET A 195 -1.81 -1.90 7.04
C MET A 195 -0.41 -1.97 7.68
N LEU A 196 0.25 -3.12 7.54
CA LEU A 196 1.65 -3.29 7.91
C LEU A 196 2.55 -2.46 6.98
N HIS A 197 3.30 -1.53 7.55
CA HIS A 197 4.18 -0.62 6.81
C HIS A 197 5.64 -0.81 7.24
N THR A 198 6.58 -0.35 6.43
CA THR A 198 8.03 -0.39 6.72
C THR A 198 8.60 1.02 6.71
N GLU A 199 9.86 1.15 7.10
CA GLU A 199 10.64 2.37 6.93
C GLU A 199 10.84 2.76 5.46
N ASN A 200 10.57 1.85 4.52
CA ASN A 200 10.69 2.05 3.07
C ASN A 200 9.34 2.29 2.38
N SER A 201 8.28 2.61 3.14
CA SER A 201 6.95 2.77 2.58
C SER A 201 6.21 4.04 3.05
N THR A 202 5.23 4.44 2.25
CA THR A 202 4.27 5.49 2.55
C THR A 202 2.87 4.91 2.41
N GLN A 203 2.00 5.17 3.37
CA GLN A 203 0.60 4.81 3.30
C GLN A 203 -0.22 5.96 2.75
N ILE A 204 -1.22 5.62 1.94
CA ILE A 204 -2.17 6.55 1.34
C ILE A 204 -3.58 6.06 1.67
N ASP A 205 -4.39 6.94 2.22
CA ASP A 205 -5.79 6.70 2.53
C ASP A 205 -6.66 7.67 1.73
N ILE A 206 -7.60 7.11 0.96
CA ILE A 206 -8.53 7.83 0.11
C ILE A 206 -9.92 7.71 0.69
N ILE A 207 -10.61 8.84 0.89
CA ILE A 207 -11.97 8.88 1.41
C ILE A 207 -12.85 9.67 0.43
N LEU A 208 -13.95 9.07 -0.01
CA LEU A 208 -15.03 9.75 -0.73
C LEU A 208 -16.12 10.11 0.28
N ASP A 209 -16.19 11.37 0.68
CA ASP A 209 -17.08 11.84 1.74
C ASP A 209 -18.17 12.76 1.17
N ASN A 210 -19.39 12.23 1.15
CA ASN A 210 -20.59 12.87 0.62
C ASN A 210 -20.42 13.37 -0.82
N LEU A 211 -19.65 12.64 -1.64
CA LEU A 211 -19.44 12.98 -3.04
C LEU A 211 -20.73 12.79 -3.84
N GLN A 212 -21.24 13.87 -4.42
CA GLN A 212 -22.48 13.82 -5.17
C GLN A 212 -22.37 12.87 -6.36
N THR A 213 -23.36 11.99 -6.50
CA THR A 213 -23.48 11.06 -7.62
C THR A 213 -24.21 11.72 -8.80
N ASN A 214 -24.08 11.12 -9.98
CA ASN A 214 -24.87 11.50 -11.14
C ASN A 214 -26.35 11.22 -10.91
N GLU A 215 -27.20 12.23 -11.13
CA GLU A 215 -28.64 12.14 -10.87
C GLU A 215 -29.34 11.11 -11.77
N THR A 216 -28.76 10.82 -12.94
CA THR A 216 -29.29 9.80 -13.87
C THR A 216 -28.94 8.37 -13.44
N PHE A 217 -28.02 8.19 -12.50
CA PHE A 217 -27.58 6.87 -12.05
C PHE A 217 -28.38 6.47 -10.81
N SER A 218 -29.05 5.32 -10.89
CA SER A 218 -29.80 4.77 -9.75
C SER A 218 -28.88 4.05 -8.77
N ASN A 219 -27.83 3.40 -9.29
CA ASN A 219 -26.98 2.46 -8.57
C ASN A 219 -25.50 2.85 -8.74
N SER A 220 -25.14 4.05 -8.28
CA SER A 220 -23.76 4.54 -8.42
C SER A 220 -22.77 3.77 -7.55
N ARG A 221 -21.69 3.31 -8.18
CA ARG A 221 -20.47 2.80 -7.56
C ARG A 221 -19.27 3.60 -8.03
N PHE A 222 -18.18 3.51 -7.28
CA PHE A 222 -16.96 4.23 -7.59
C PHE A 222 -15.78 3.28 -7.83
N ALA A 223 -14.91 3.69 -8.73
CA ALA A 223 -13.60 3.08 -8.93
C ALA A 223 -12.52 4.16 -8.97
N ILE A 224 -11.31 3.79 -8.58
CA ILE A 224 -10.14 4.66 -8.55
C ILE A 224 -9.17 4.15 -9.61
N GLU A 225 -8.69 5.03 -10.49
CA GLU A 225 -7.63 4.73 -11.45
C GLU A 225 -6.32 5.37 -10.97
N LEU A 226 -5.32 4.52 -10.74
CA LEU A 226 -3.94 4.91 -10.48
C LEU A 226 -3.12 4.79 -11.76
N LEU A 227 -2.23 5.75 -11.99
CA LEU A 227 -1.19 5.66 -13.01
C LEU A 227 0.17 5.45 -12.34
N MET A 228 0.86 4.40 -12.73
CA MET A 228 2.20 4.06 -12.26
C MET A 228 3.21 4.45 -13.33
N VAL A 229 4.23 5.20 -12.93
CA VAL A 229 5.23 5.77 -13.84
C VAL A 229 6.63 5.56 -13.30
N GLY A 230 7.59 5.10 -14.10
CA GLY A 230 8.99 5.11 -13.73
C GLY A 230 9.69 3.76 -13.86
N GLY A 231 10.39 3.35 -12.80
CA GLY A 231 11.26 2.19 -12.77
C GLY A 231 10.51 0.87 -12.96
N GLY A 232 11.03 0.05 -13.87
CA GLY A 232 10.44 -1.22 -14.29
C GLY A 232 10.57 -1.38 -15.80
N ASP A 233 10.60 -2.62 -16.29
CA ASP A 233 10.53 -2.89 -17.72
C ASP A 233 9.20 -2.34 -18.31
N PRO A 234 9.24 -1.39 -19.27
CA PRO A 234 8.03 -0.85 -19.88
C PRO A 234 7.25 -1.88 -20.72
N ASP A 235 7.93 -2.96 -21.16
CA ASP A 235 7.37 -4.01 -21.99
C ASP A 235 6.77 -5.17 -21.18
N ILE A 236 6.76 -5.09 -19.85
CA ILE A 236 6.17 -6.11 -18.98
C ILE A 236 5.11 -5.46 -18.09
N LEU A 237 3.93 -6.08 -17.99
CA LEU A 237 2.90 -5.60 -17.07
C LEU A 237 3.34 -5.78 -15.61
N MET A 238 2.93 -4.87 -14.74
CA MET A 238 3.13 -5.06 -13.30
C MET A 238 2.46 -6.35 -12.85
N PHE A 239 3.12 -7.05 -11.93
CA PHE A 239 2.62 -8.32 -11.41
C PHE A 239 1.60 -8.03 -10.32
N VAL A 240 0.39 -8.58 -10.44
CA VAL A 240 -0.64 -8.52 -9.40
C VAL A 240 -0.72 -9.90 -8.76
N ASP A 241 -0.42 -9.99 -7.47
CA ASP A 241 -0.38 -11.23 -6.70
C ASP A 241 -1.27 -11.10 -5.45
N PRO A 242 -2.51 -11.59 -5.50
CA PRO A 242 -3.36 -11.70 -4.32
C PRO A 242 -2.91 -12.90 -3.47
N LYS A 243 -2.38 -12.61 -2.28
CA LYS A 243 -1.89 -13.62 -1.33
C LYS A 243 -2.90 -13.85 -0.23
N LYS A 244 -3.15 -15.13 0.08
CA LYS A 244 -3.95 -15.52 1.24
C LYS A 244 -3.11 -15.41 2.51
N SER A 245 -3.64 -14.70 3.50
CA SER A 245 -3.12 -14.66 4.87
C SER A 245 -4.03 -15.48 5.77
N LEU A 246 -3.46 -16.23 6.71
CA LEU A 246 -4.26 -16.88 7.77
C LEU A 246 -4.49 -15.96 8.97
N ASP A 247 -3.85 -14.79 8.97
CA ASP A 247 -3.90 -13.83 10.06
C ASP A 247 -4.85 -12.67 9.73
N ASP A 248 -5.91 -12.57 10.53
CA ASP A 248 -6.90 -11.49 10.51
C ASP A 248 -6.90 -10.67 11.81
N GLU A 249 -5.89 -10.82 12.68
CA GLU A 249 -5.79 -10.14 13.99
C GLU A 249 -6.02 -8.62 13.86
N HIS A 250 -5.42 -8.01 12.84
CA HIS A 250 -5.50 -6.58 12.57
C HIS A 250 -6.66 -6.18 11.65
N THR A 251 -7.30 -7.11 10.95
CA THR A 251 -8.45 -6.82 10.08
C THR A 251 -9.39 -8.02 10.05
N PRO A 252 -10.30 -8.12 11.03
CA PRO A 252 -11.14 -9.29 11.21
C PRO A 252 -11.92 -9.66 9.95
N GLY A 253 -11.88 -10.95 9.58
CA GLY A 253 -12.61 -11.48 8.42
C GLY A 253 -11.94 -11.25 7.06
N ILE A 254 -10.79 -10.57 6.99
CA ILE A 254 -10.06 -10.32 5.74
C ILE A 254 -8.75 -11.13 5.73
N PHE A 255 -8.78 -12.25 5.02
CA PHE A 255 -7.69 -13.24 4.91
C PHE A 255 -6.89 -13.10 3.61
N GLU A 256 -6.84 -11.90 3.03
CA GLU A 256 -6.19 -11.66 1.74
C GLU A 256 -5.48 -10.31 1.74
N ILE A 257 -4.32 -10.26 1.08
CA ILE A 257 -3.56 -9.07 0.78
C ILE A 257 -3.25 -9.07 -0.70
N VAL A 258 -3.56 -7.97 -1.38
CA VAL A 258 -3.23 -7.77 -2.79
C VAL A 258 -1.92 -7.03 -2.89
N GLU A 259 -0.97 -7.60 -3.60
CA GLU A 259 0.31 -6.98 -3.91
C GLU A 259 0.43 -6.67 -5.40
N VAL A 260 0.95 -5.50 -5.73
CA VAL A 260 1.31 -5.13 -7.11
C VAL A 260 2.76 -4.75 -7.16
N ARG A 261 3.56 -5.41 -8.01
CA ARG A 261 5.01 -5.24 -8.07
C ARG A 261 5.46 -4.77 -9.43
N THR A 262 6.42 -3.84 -9.45
CA THR A 262 7.07 -3.45 -10.70
C THR A 262 7.86 -4.62 -11.27
N PRO A 263 7.85 -4.82 -12.60
CA PRO A 263 8.72 -5.80 -13.23
C PRO A 263 10.21 -5.44 -13.02
N PRO A 264 11.12 -6.44 -13.07
CA PRO A 264 12.55 -6.20 -12.95
C PRO A 264 13.03 -5.08 -13.87
N TYR A 265 13.87 -4.20 -13.35
CA TYR A 265 14.49 -3.13 -14.12
C TYR A 265 15.98 -3.39 -14.31
N ARG A 266 16.51 -3.02 -15.48
CA ARG A 266 17.90 -3.25 -15.91
C ARG A 266 18.92 -2.92 -14.81
N GLU A 267 19.98 -3.72 -14.75
CA GLU A 267 21.19 -3.54 -13.91
C GLU A 267 21.08 -3.74 -12.39
N LEU A 268 19.97 -4.26 -11.85
CA LEU A 268 19.98 -4.81 -10.48
C LEU A 268 20.24 -6.33 -10.50
N ASN A 269 21.48 -6.71 -10.19
CA ASN A 269 21.86 -8.08 -9.82
C ASN A 269 21.12 -8.48 -8.54
N GLY A 270 19.87 -8.91 -8.66
CA GLY A 270 18.99 -9.22 -7.52
C GLY A 270 17.50 -9.00 -7.79
N ALA A 271 17.06 -9.23 -9.03
CA ALA A 271 15.75 -8.91 -9.62
C ALA A 271 14.47 -9.33 -8.84
N LEU A 272 14.59 -10.07 -7.73
CA LEU A 272 13.47 -10.48 -6.88
C LEU A 272 13.25 -9.55 -5.67
N ASN A 273 14.26 -8.75 -5.27
CA ASN A 273 14.20 -7.89 -4.07
C ASN A 273 14.32 -6.38 -4.38
N GLY A 274 14.46 -5.99 -5.65
CA GLY A 274 14.57 -4.59 -6.07
C GLY A 274 13.37 -4.15 -6.93
N GLY A 275 12.74 -3.04 -6.57
CA GLY A 275 11.59 -2.47 -7.29
C GLY A 275 10.60 -1.81 -6.36
N ALA A 276 9.58 -1.15 -6.92
CA ALA A 276 8.48 -0.61 -6.15
C ALA A 276 7.35 -1.64 -6.02
N TYR A 277 6.55 -1.47 -4.98
CA TYR A 277 5.35 -2.24 -4.77
C TYR A 277 4.21 -1.37 -4.27
N LEU A 278 2.99 -1.82 -4.55
CA LEU A 278 1.77 -1.39 -3.89
C LEU A 278 1.19 -2.58 -3.12
N GLN A 279 0.59 -2.33 -1.96
CA GLN A 279 -0.02 -3.38 -1.15
C GLN A 279 -1.28 -2.85 -0.46
N TRP A 280 -2.36 -3.63 -0.46
CA TRP A 280 -3.59 -3.32 0.27
C TRP A 280 -4.35 -4.59 0.65
N ARG A 281 -5.22 -4.47 1.66
CA ARG A 281 -6.26 -5.47 1.93
C ARG A 281 -7.47 -5.17 1.04
N PRO A 282 -8.15 -6.17 0.43
CA PRO A 282 -9.22 -5.95 -0.54
C PRO A 282 -10.54 -5.52 0.12
N VAL A 283 -10.49 -4.46 0.93
CA VAL A 283 -11.58 -3.96 1.77
C VAL A 283 -11.70 -2.45 1.65
N SER A 284 -12.95 -1.99 1.67
CA SER A 284 -13.37 -0.59 1.75
C SER A 284 -14.38 -0.45 2.89
N TYR A 285 -14.56 0.76 3.43
CA TYR A 285 -15.51 0.99 4.51
C TYR A 285 -16.53 2.07 4.13
N ASN A 286 -17.79 1.81 4.47
CA ASN A 286 -18.91 2.69 4.19
C ASN A 286 -19.22 3.68 5.33
N SER A 287 -18.38 3.74 6.36
CA SER A 287 -18.50 4.61 7.52
C SER A 287 -17.12 5.10 7.98
N ALA A 288 -17.07 6.28 8.60
CA ALA A 288 -15.85 6.85 9.16
C ALA A 288 -15.29 6.02 10.33
N LEU A 289 -16.12 5.24 11.03
CA LEU A 289 -15.69 4.37 12.14
C LEU A 289 -14.93 3.11 11.67
N ARG A 290 -15.13 2.69 10.41
CA ARG A 290 -14.51 1.50 9.80
C ARG A 290 -14.72 0.19 10.58
N ASP A 291 -15.89 0.04 11.18
CA ASP A 291 -16.30 -1.21 11.83
C ASP A 291 -16.46 -2.35 10.82
N VAL A 292 -16.35 -3.60 11.28
CA VAL A 292 -16.53 -4.80 10.44
C VAL A 292 -17.91 -4.82 9.75
N THR A 293 -18.95 -4.30 10.39
CA THR A 293 -20.29 -4.21 9.79
C THR A 293 -20.41 -3.16 8.67
N SER A 294 -19.45 -2.24 8.62
CA SER A 294 -19.35 -1.19 7.60
C SER A 294 -18.42 -1.56 6.45
N SER A 295 -17.78 -2.74 6.50
CA SER A 295 -16.87 -3.18 5.45
C SER A 295 -17.62 -3.59 4.18
N THR A 296 -17.00 -3.31 3.04
CA THR A 296 -17.34 -3.82 1.72
C THR A 296 -16.05 -4.21 0.99
N GLU A 297 -16.16 -4.89 -0.15
CA GLU A 297 -15.01 -5.42 -0.86
C GLU A 297 -14.41 -4.39 -1.83
N THR A 298 -13.20 -4.68 -2.29
CA THR A 298 -12.61 -4.00 -3.46
C THR A 298 -12.28 -5.02 -4.54
N MET A 299 -12.41 -4.62 -5.80
CA MET A 299 -12.00 -5.46 -6.93
C MET A 299 -10.91 -4.77 -7.74
N GLN A 300 -9.78 -5.44 -7.90
CA GLN A 300 -8.65 -5.00 -8.71
C GLN A 300 -8.73 -5.56 -10.12
N TYR A 301 -8.34 -4.74 -11.09
CA TYR A 301 -8.32 -5.10 -12.51
C TYR A 301 -6.88 -5.23 -13.02
N SER A 302 -6.68 -6.09 -14.02
CA SER A 302 -5.36 -6.29 -14.63
C SER A 302 -4.75 -4.96 -15.11
N PRO A 303 -3.46 -4.70 -14.84
CA PRO A 303 -2.79 -3.49 -15.30
C PRO A 303 -2.85 -3.35 -16.81
N LYS A 304 -3.02 -2.12 -17.30
CA LYS A 304 -3.09 -1.82 -18.74
C LYS A 304 -2.06 -0.77 -19.10
N ARG A 305 -1.35 -0.96 -20.22
CA ARG A 305 -0.40 0.05 -20.74
C ARG A 305 -1.13 1.27 -21.27
N ILE A 306 -0.49 2.43 -21.18
CA ILE A 306 -0.96 3.68 -21.77
C ILE A 306 -0.02 4.08 -22.91
N SER A 307 -0.59 4.36 -24.07
CA SER A 307 0.17 4.70 -25.29
C SER A 307 0.58 6.17 -25.38
N LYS A 308 -0.20 7.08 -24.79
CA LYS A 308 0.05 8.53 -24.85
C LYS A 308 0.63 9.03 -23.54
N TYR A 309 1.95 8.87 -23.38
CA TYR A 309 2.66 9.25 -22.16
C TYR A 309 2.41 10.70 -21.74
N THR A 310 2.73 11.67 -22.60
CA THR A 310 2.66 13.10 -22.24
C THR A 310 1.26 13.47 -21.78
N ASN A 311 0.21 13.06 -22.48
CA ASN A 311 -1.16 13.38 -22.09
C ASN A 311 -1.56 12.78 -20.74
N ALA A 312 -1.03 11.63 -20.38
CA ALA A 312 -1.37 10.95 -19.13
C ALA A 312 -0.70 11.58 -17.90
N VAL A 313 0.51 12.12 -18.06
CA VAL A 313 1.31 12.63 -16.93
C VAL A 313 1.42 14.16 -16.85
N LYS A 314 1.13 14.90 -17.94
CA LYS A 314 1.42 16.34 -18.08
C LYS A 314 0.98 17.21 -16.90
N ASN A 315 -0.18 16.92 -16.32
CA ASN A 315 -0.76 17.69 -15.22
C ASN A 315 -0.38 17.14 -13.82
N SER A 316 0.72 16.40 -13.72
CA SER A 316 1.22 15.83 -12.46
C SER A 316 2.68 16.22 -12.22
N MET A 317 3.15 16.03 -10.98
CA MET A 317 4.56 16.27 -10.65
C MET A 317 5.49 15.28 -11.38
N LEU A 318 5.01 14.09 -11.74
CA LEU A 318 5.82 13.10 -12.44
C LEU A 318 6.26 13.57 -13.83
N TYR A 319 5.48 14.42 -14.52
CA TYR A 319 5.94 15.06 -15.75
C TYR A 319 7.06 16.09 -15.51
N CYS A 320 7.01 16.78 -14.38
CA CYS A 320 8.04 17.73 -13.98
C CYS A 320 9.37 17.04 -13.68
N TYR A 321 9.32 15.80 -13.19
CA TYR A 321 10.50 14.98 -12.88
C TYR A 321 11.01 14.17 -14.08
N TYR A 322 10.14 13.38 -14.72
CA TYR A 322 10.53 12.48 -15.82
C TYR A 322 10.58 13.16 -17.20
N GLY A 323 9.98 14.34 -17.34
CA GLY A 323 9.84 15.01 -18.63
C GLY A 323 9.21 14.13 -19.69
N ASN A 324 9.62 14.27 -20.94
CA ASN A 324 9.20 13.43 -22.07
C ASN A 324 9.99 12.11 -22.22
N ALA A 325 10.47 11.50 -21.13
CA ALA A 325 11.17 10.22 -21.20
C ALA A 325 10.31 9.11 -21.84
N THR A 326 10.89 8.37 -22.78
CA THR A 326 10.18 7.40 -23.63
C THR A 326 10.33 5.94 -23.17
N ASN A 327 11.28 5.66 -22.28
CA ASN A 327 11.62 4.30 -21.84
C ASN A 327 11.31 4.11 -20.34
N LEU A 328 10.10 4.48 -19.94
CA LEU A 328 9.60 4.35 -18.58
C LEU A 328 8.39 3.42 -18.56
N LEU A 329 8.25 2.65 -17.48
CA LEU A 329 7.00 1.96 -17.20
C LEU A 329 5.89 3.01 -17.11
N LEU A 330 4.82 2.85 -17.88
CA LEU A 330 3.61 3.64 -17.77
C LEU A 330 2.39 2.72 -17.89
N GLN A 331 1.75 2.47 -16.75
CA GLN A 331 0.63 1.53 -16.67
C GLN A 331 -0.44 2.08 -15.75
N LYS A 332 -1.70 1.78 -16.07
CA LYS A 332 -2.83 2.07 -15.20
C LYS A 332 -3.26 0.84 -14.43
N LEU A 333 -3.69 1.07 -13.20
CA LEU A 333 -4.32 0.10 -12.31
C LEU A 333 -5.67 0.67 -11.89
N THR A 334 -6.74 -0.11 -12.03
CA THR A 334 -8.09 0.29 -11.62
C THR A 334 -8.55 -0.59 -10.46
N ILE A 335 -9.18 0.04 -9.47
CA ILE A 335 -9.77 -0.64 -8.31
C ILE A 335 -11.20 -0.14 -8.16
N SER A 336 -12.20 -1.02 -8.24
CA SER A 336 -13.59 -0.67 -7.91
C SER A 336 -13.89 -0.96 -6.45
N LEU A 337 -14.77 -0.15 -5.87
CA LEU A 337 -15.16 -0.21 -4.47
C LEU A 337 -16.62 -0.67 -4.36
N GLY A 338 -16.86 -1.63 -3.48
CA GLY A 338 -18.18 -2.17 -3.19
C GLY A 338 -18.32 -3.65 -3.50
N SER A 339 -19.39 -4.24 -2.99
CA SER A 339 -19.76 -5.65 -3.16
C SER A 339 -21.24 -5.79 -3.47
N LYS A 340 -21.64 -6.95 -4.00
CA LYS A 340 -23.05 -7.20 -4.35
C LYS A 340 -23.94 -7.10 -3.11
N GLY A 341 -25.06 -6.41 -3.21
CA GLY A 341 -26.03 -6.26 -2.12
C GLY A 341 -25.60 -5.31 -0.99
N ASP A 342 -24.50 -4.57 -1.13
CA ASP A 342 -24.03 -3.60 -0.12
C ASP A 342 -24.93 -2.35 -0.01
N GLY A 343 -25.80 -2.12 -1.00
CA GLY A 343 -26.69 -0.98 -1.11
C GLY A 343 -26.11 0.22 -1.88
N PHE A 344 -25.01 0.00 -2.62
CA PHE A 344 -24.30 1.00 -3.44
C PHE A 344 -23.76 2.17 -2.61
N TYR A 345 -23.12 3.15 -3.28
CA TYR A 345 -22.61 4.34 -2.60
C TYR A 345 -23.70 5.14 -1.88
N LYS A 346 -24.89 5.19 -2.48
CA LYS A 346 -26.03 5.99 -2.01
C LYS A 346 -26.50 5.65 -0.59
N LYS A 347 -26.21 4.44 -0.09
CA LYS A 347 -26.61 4.01 1.25
C LYS A 347 -26.00 4.86 2.35
N THR A 348 -24.73 5.23 2.21
CA THR A 348 -23.99 5.99 3.23
C THR A 348 -23.34 7.26 2.72
N ASN A 349 -23.18 7.40 1.39
CA ASN A 349 -22.38 8.42 0.73
C ASN A 349 -20.96 8.52 1.29
N TYR A 350 -20.38 7.38 1.65
CA TYR A 350 -19.06 7.32 2.23
C TYR A 350 -18.35 6.05 1.77
N LEU A 351 -17.10 6.19 1.30
CA LEU A 351 -16.23 5.07 0.96
C LEU A 351 -14.79 5.39 1.34
N THR A 352 -14.03 4.37 1.71
CA THR A 352 -12.60 4.51 1.99
C THR A 352 -11.78 3.48 1.24
N TRP A 353 -10.54 3.79 0.90
CA TRP A 353 -9.59 2.80 0.41
C TRP A 353 -8.18 3.18 0.86
N THR A 354 -7.50 2.24 1.50
CA THR A 354 -6.16 2.43 2.06
C THR A 354 -5.20 1.48 1.39
N PHE A 355 -4.05 1.98 0.98
CA PHE A 355 -2.98 1.17 0.41
C PHE A 355 -1.61 1.76 0.76
N ILE A 356 -0.57 0.96 0.58
CA ILE A 356 0.82 1.33 0.79
C ILE A 356 1.54 1.36 -0.55
N ILE A 357 2.45 2.31 -0.72
CA ILE A 357 3.46 2.33 -1.79
C ILE A 357 4.85 2.29 -1.14
N GLY A 358 5.72 1.41 -1.62
CA GLY A 358 7.06 1.27 -1.05
C GLY A 358 8.10 0.77 -2.03
N TYR A 359 9.34 0.71 -1.55
CA TYR A 359 10.48 0.17 -2.29
C TYR A 359 11.05 -1.07 -1.61
N GLY A 360 11.47 -2.05 -2.41
CA GLY A 360 12.05 -3.30 -1.97
C GLY A 360 11.01 -4.42 -1.90
N THR A 361 11.10 -5.24 -0.85
CA THR A 361 10.16 -6.35 -0.62
C THR A 361 8.95 -5.84 0.17
N PRO A 362 7.71 -6.11 -0.30
CA PRO A 362 6.51 -5.87 0.50
C PRO A 362 6.62 -6.56 1.86
N PRO A 363 6.17 -5.93 2.96
CA PRO A 363 6.15 -6.57 4.25
C PRO A 363 5.16 -7.75 4.24
N GLU A 364 5.52 -8.82 4.96
CA GLU A 364 4.68 -9.99 5.16
C GLU A 364 4.11 -9.99 6.56
N GLU A 365 2.80 -10.23 6.67
CA GLU A 365 2.13 -10.39 7.96
C GLU A 365 2.68 -11.61 8.70
N ARG A 366 2.82 -11.46 10.01
CA ARG A 366 3.23 -12.53 10.91
C ARG A 366 2.29 -12.53 12.10
N PHE A 367 1.92 -13.72 12.56
CA PHE A 367 1.17 -13.87 13.79
C PHE A 367 1.87 -13.15 14.95
N SER A 368 1.11 -12.41 15.75
CA SER A 368 1.64 -11.81 16.95
C SER A 368 2.20 -12.86 17.91
N SER A 369 3.13 -12.44 18.76
CA SER A 369 3.68 -13.33 19.80
C SER A 369 2.58 -13.89 20.72
N LEU A 370 1.48 -13.14 20.91
CA LEU A 370 0.32 -13.57 21.67
C LEU A 370 -0.41 -14.71 20.96
N VAL A 371 -0.71 -14.59 19.66
CA VAL A 371 -1.37 -15.65 18.88
C VAL A 371 -0.49 -16.90 18.84
N ILE A 372 0.81 -16.76 18.59
CA ILE A 372 1.76 -17.88 18.61
C ILE A 372 1.75 -18.56 19.98
N MET A 373 1.69 -17.80 21.08
CA MET A 373 1.62 -18.35 22.44
C MET A 373 0.31 -19.13 22.66
N ILE A 374 -0.85 -18.60 22.24
CA ILE A 374 -2.15 -19.29 22.36
C ILE A 374 -2.14 -20.60 21.57
N ILE A 375 -1.68 -20.58 20.31
CA ILE A 375 -1.58 -21.78 19.47
C ILE A 375 -0.63 -22.81 20.11
N SER A 376 0.51 -22.34 20.63
CA SER A 376 1.52 -23.19 21.26
C SER A 376 1.01 -23.85 22.53
N ILE A 377 0.26 -23.14 23.39
CA ILE A 377 -0.36 -23.73 24.59
C ILE A 377 -1.52 -24.66 24.20
N GLY A 378 -2.40 -24.20 23.31
CA GLY A 378 -3.62 -24.91 22.91
C GLY A 378 -3.36 -26.23 22.19
N LEU A 379 -2.36 -26.29 21.32
CA LEU A 379 -2.00 -27.51 20.56
C LEU A 379 -0.79 -28.24 21.14
N GLY A 380 0.17 -27.50 21.69
CA GLY A 380 1.42 -28.09 22.21
C GLY A 380 1.19 -28.90 23.48
N LEU A 381 0.35 -28.43 24.41
CA LEU A 381 0.10 -29.16 25.66
C LEU A 381 -0.62 -30.51 25.42
N PRO A 382 -1.71 -30.58 24.63
CA PRO A 382 -2.34 -31.87 24.30
C PRO A 382 -1.40 -32.83 23.58
N LEU A 383 -0.61 -32.33 22.62
CA LEU A 383 0.37 -33.14 21.89
C LEU A 383 1.44 -33.73 22.84
N LEU A 384 1.96 -32.92 23.76
CA LEU A 384 2.95 -33.34 24.74
C LEU A 384 2.38 -34.42 25.68
N ILE A 385 1.14 -34.27 26.14
CA ILE A 385 0.45 -35.30 26.94
C ILE A 385 0.29 -36.60 26.15
N MET A 386 -0.12 -36.52 24.87
CA MET A 386 -0.24 -37.70 24.00
C MET A 386 1.09 -38.42 23.81
N VAL A 387 2.18 -37.69 23.58
CA VAL A 387 3.53 -38.26 23.39
C VAL A 387 4.03 -38.91 24.68
N ILE A 388 3.90 -38.24 25.84
CA ILE A 388 4.31 -38.80 27.14
C ILE A 388 3.51 -40.08 27.44
N THR A 389 2.19 -40.05 27.22
CA THR A 389 1.32 -41.20 27.46
C THR A 389 1.68 -42.35 26.50
N GLY A 390 1.93 -42.06 25.23
CA GLY A 390 2.36 -43.03 24.23
C GLY A 390 3.70 -43.68 24.59
N LEU A 391 4.71 -42.87 24.94
CA LEU A 391 6.03 -43.35 25.39
C LEU A 391 5.92 -44.20 26.65
N TYR A 392 5.15 -43.76 27.64
CA TYR A 392 4.91 -44.52 28.86
C TYR A 392 4.31 -45.89 28.58
N LEU A 393 3.30 -45.97 27.70
CA LEU A 393 2.68 -47.24 27.30
C LEU A 393 3.65 -48.13 26.52
N CYS A 394 4.47 -47.57 25.63
CA CYS A 394 5.49 -48.30 24.90
C CYS A 394 6.54 -48.90 25.84
N ILE A 395 7.08 -48.11 26.77
CA ILE A 395 8.07 -48.57 27.78
C ILE A 395 7.47 -49.69 28.63
N ARG A 396 6.22 -49.53 29.09
CA ARG A 396 5.56 -50.54 29.92
C ARG A 396 5.33 -51.86 29.17
N ARG A 397 5.12 -51.81 27.85
CA ARG A 397 4.92 -53.00 27.01
C ARG A 397 6.22 -53.63 26.50
N MET A 398 7.39 -53.04 26.75
CA MET A 398 8.65 -53.72 26.45
C MET A 398 8.81 -54.95 27.36
N PRO A 399 8.97 -56.16 26.82
CA PRO A 399 9.13 -57.35 27.62
C PRO A 399 10.40 -57.23 28.46
N LYS A 400 10.27 -57.40 29.79
CA LYS A 400 11.42 -57.62 30.66
C LYS A 400 12.13 -58.86 30.15
N GLN A 401 13.27 -58.72 29.46
CA GLN A 401 14.18 -59.83 29.19
C GLN A 401 14.53 -60.46 30.55
N HIS A 402 13.88 -61.58 30.85
CA HIS A 402 14.31 -62.46 31.92
C HIS A 402 15.66 -63.03 31.48
N GLY A 403 16.74 -62.51 32.07
CA GLY A 403 18.05 -63.14 31.99
C GLY A 403 18.04 -64.47 32.73
N ASN A 404 17.43 -65.50 32.16
CA ASN A 404 17.64 -66.88 32.57
C ASN A 404 18.87 -67.40 31.83
N VAL A 405 20.02 -67.26 32.48
CA VAL A 405 21.22 -68.01 32.13
C VAL A 405 20.98 -69.47 32.53
N TYR A 406 20.75 -70.34 31.55
CA TYR A 406 20.97 -71.77 31.66
C TYR A 406 21.92 -72.20 30.55
N LEU A 407 23.19 -72.37 30.88
CA LEU A 407 24.15 -73.15 30.11
C LEU A 407 24.02 -74.60 30.56
N SER A 408 23.40 -75.45 29.74
CA SER A 408 23.45 -76.89 29.86
C SER A 408 24.77 -77.42 29.32
N ARG A 409 25.40 -78.36 30.05
CA ARG A 409 26.27 -79.38 29.48
C ARG A 409 25.57 -80.72 29.58
#